data_AF-A0A7C3JW25-F1
#
_entry.id   AF-A0A7C3JW25-F1
#
_cell.length_a   1.000
_cell.length_b   1.000
_cell.length_c   1.000
_cell.angle_alpha   90.00
_cell.angle_beta   90.00
_cell.angle_gamma   90.00
#
_symmetry.space_group_name_H-M   'P 1'
#
loop_
_entity.id
_entity.type
_entity.pdbx_description
1 polymer ?
#
loop_
_entity_poly.entity_id
_entity_poly.type
_entity_poly.pdbx_seq_one_letter_code
_entity_poly.pdbx_strand_id
1 'polypeptide(L)' 'MERIDPQSDHQRLRCFGIGREVEFSSKRYVLQRRTTLASGEAAVVLRGENEQFVISAAAFLKAAKPL' A
#
# COMPACT_ATOMS: atom_id res chain seq x y z
N MET A 1 13.22 -9.25 -14.24
CA MET A 1 11.80 -8.95 -14.50
C MET A 1 11.05 -9.34 -13.23
N GLU A 2 10.57 -8.38 -12.43
CA GLU A 2 9.79 -8.72 -11.24
C GLU A 2 8.42 -9.24 -11.67
N ARG A 3 8.09 -10.47 -11.25
CA ARG A 3 6.76 -11.04 -11.44
C ARG A 3 5.80 -10.28 -10.53
N ILE A 4 4.97 -9.43 -11.14
CA ILE A 4 3.83 -8.81 -10.46
C ILE A 4 2.80 -9.94 -10.27
N ASP A 5 2.57 -10.34 -9.02
CA ASP A 5 1.68 -11.44 -8.66
C ASP A 5 0.52 -10.86 -7.84
N PRO A 6 -0.51 -10.31 -8.51
CA PRO A 6 -1.51 -9.45 -7.88
C PRO A 6 -2.27 -10.16 -6.74
N GLN A 7 -2.44 -11.48 -6.83
CA GLN A 7 -3.07 -12.26 -5.76
C GLN A 7 -2.20 -12.32 -4.50
N SER A 8 -0.90 -12.54 -4.66
CA SER A 8 0.06 -12.53 -3.55
C SER A 8 0.18 -11.14 -2.93
N ASP A 9 0.21 -10.08 -3.75
CA ASP A 9 0.20 -8.70 -3.28
C ASP A 9 -1.06 -8.38 -2.48
N HIS A 10 -2.24 -8.79 -2.97
CA HIS A 10 -3.50 -8.65 -2.23
C HIS A 10 -3.48 -9.36 -0.87
N GLN A 11 -2.89 -10.56 -0.78
CA GLN A 11 -2.75 -11.27 0.50
C GLN A 11 -1.82 -10.55 1.47
N ARG A 12 -0.66 -10.07 0.99
CA ARG A 12 0.28 -9.32 1.83
C ARG A 12 -0.32 -8.00 2.30
N LEU A 13 -1.11 -7.34 1.46
CA LEU A 13 -1.89 -6.16 1.87
C LEU A 13 -2.95 -6.46 2.93
N ARG A 14 -3.42 -7.71 3.10
CA ARG A 14 -4.32 -8.06 4.21
C ARG A 14 -3.64 -7.95 5.57
N CYS A 15 -2.33 -8.16 5.66
CA CYS A 15 -1.57 -7.94 6.90
C CYS A 15 -1.60 -6.46 7.33
N PHE A 16 -1.78 -5.54 6.39
CA PHE A 16 -1.95 -4.12 6.67
C PHE A 16 -3.43 -3.80 6.81
N GLY A 17 -3.90 -3.70 8.06
CA GLY A 17 -5.28 -3.32 8.36
C GLY A 17 -5.62 -1.94 7.79
N ILE A 18 -6.84 -1.78 7.26
CA ILE A 18 -7.35 -0.44 6.96
C ILE A 18 -7.46 0.33 8.28
N GLY A 19 -7.02 1.59 8.30
CA GLY A 19 -6.91 2.43 9.48
C GLY A 19 -5.63 2.23 10.30
N ARG A 20 -4.74 1.30 9.90
CA ARG A 20 -3.42 1.16 10.54
C ARG A 20 -2.44 2.22 10.03
N GLU A 21 -1.63 2.71 10.97
CA GLU A 21 -0.45 3.49 10.65
C GLU A 21 0.66 2.58 10.11
N VAL A 22 1.33 3.06 9.08
CA VAL A 22 2.46 2.43 8.42
C VAL A 22 3.52 3.48 8.19
N GLU A 23 4.77 3.09 8.38
CA GLU A 23 5.89 3.92 7.97
C GLU A 23 6.16 3.66 6.50
N PHE A 24 6.07 4.70 5.68
CA PHE A 24 6.40 4.65 4.25
C PHE A 24 7.33 5.81 3.91
N SER A 25 8.48 5.51 3.31
CA SER A 25 9.49 6.53 2.97
C SER A 25 9.90 7.41 4.18
N SER A 26 10.10 6.79 5.35
CA SER A 26 10.44 7.46 6.63
C SER A 26 9.41 8.46 7.15
N LYS A 27 8.18 8.43 6.63
CA LYS A 27 7.04 9.20 7.11
C LYS A 27 5.90 8.27 7.52
N ARG A 28 5.05 8.70 8.45
CA ARG A 28 3.88 7.94 8.89
C ARG A 28 2.67 8.25 8.01
N TYR A 29 1.99 7.21 7.59
CA TYR A 29 0.76 7.29 6.84
C TYR A 29 -0.25 6.30 7.39
N VAL A 30 -1.53 6.61 7.23
CA VAL A 30 -2.63 5.71 7.53
C VAL A 30 -3.06 5.01 6.24
N LEU A 31 -3.16 3.69 6.27
CA LEU A 31 -3.74 2.93 5.17
C LEU A 31 -5.25 3.13 5.14
N GLN A 32 -5.74 3.95 4.21
CA GLN A 32 -7.13 4.36 4.14
C GLN A 32 -8.01 3.36 3.37
N ARG A 33 -7.51 2.86 2.24
CA ARG A 33 -8.25 1.91 1.41
C ARG A 33 -7.31 1.09 0.54
N ARG A 34 -7.75 -0.09 0.14
CA ARG A 34 -7.12 -0.92 -0.91
C ARG A 34 -7.91 -0.72 -2.20
N THR A 35 -7.21 -0.47 -3.30
CA THR A 35 -7.78 -0.22 -4.61
C THR A 35 -7.03 -1.01 -5.68
N THR A 36 -7.48 -0.93 -6.91
CA THR A 36 -6.81 -1.50 -8.07
C THR A 36 -6.57 -0.36 -9.07
N LEU A 37 -5.36 -0.26 -9.61
CA LEU A 37 -5.02 0.72 -10.64
C LEU A 37 -5.68 0.34 -11.96
N ALA A 38 -5.76 1.31 -12.89
CA ALA A 38 -6.28 1.07 -14.25
C ALA A 38 -5.53 -0.07 -14.98
N SER A 39 -4.25 -0.29 -14.64
CA SER A 39 -3.43 -1.40 -15.14
C SER A 39 -3.84 -2.79 -14.62
N GLY A 40 -4.80 -2.88 -13.69
CA GLY A 40 -5.18 -4.12 -13.01
C GLY A 40 -4.32 -4.48 -11.79
N GLU A 41 -3.34 -3.65 -11.46
CA GLU A 41 -2.43 -3.86 -10.32
C GLU A 41 -3.09 -3.50 -8.99
N ALA A 42 -2.85 -4.30 -7.96
CA ALA A 42 -3.26 -3.95 -6.59
C ALA A 42 -2.57 -2.66 -6.14
N ALA A 43 -3.27 -1.82 -5.40
CA ALA A 43 -2.76 -0.56 -4.86
C ALA A 43 -3.41 -0.22 -3.52
N VAL A 44 -2.84 0.75 -2.83
CA VAL A 44 -3.36 1.28 -1.58
C VAL A 44 -3.40 2.79 -1.60
N VAL A 45 -4.37 3.33 -0.89
CA VAL A 45 -4.50 4.76 -0.62
C VAL A 45 -3.88 5.01 0.74
N LEU A 46 -2.81 5.81 0.75
CA LEU A 46 -2.16 6.28 1.95
C LEU A 46 -2.59 7.71 2.23
N ARG A 47 -2.94 7.98 3.49
CA ARG A 47 -3.30 9.31 3.97
C ARG A 47 -2.31 9.73 5.05
N GLY A 48 -1.60 10.80 4.78
CA GLY A 48 -0.79 11.52 5.76
C GLY A 48 -1.60 12.65 6.38
N GLU A 49 -0.93 13.46 7.19
CA GLU A 49 -1.56 14.58 7.89
C GLU A 49 -2.13 15.65 6.95
N ASN A 50 -1.40 15.97 5.88
CA ASN A 50 -1.78 17.00 4.89
C ASN A 50 -1.80 16.50 3.44
N GLU A 51 -1.65 15.20 3.21
CA GLU A 51 -1.54 14.62 1.87
C GLU A 51 -2.24 13.26 1.77
N GLN A 52 -2.74 12.93 0.59
CA GLN A 52 -3.27 11.61 0.28
C GLN A 52 -2.84 11.21 -1.13
N PHE A 53 -2.31 10.00 -1.27
CA PHE A 53 -1.87 9.49 -2.57
C PHE A 53 -2.15 7.99 -2.71
N VAL A 54 -2.13 7.54 -3.96
CA VAL A 54 -2.30 6.13 -4.32
C VAL A 54 -0.95 5.57 -4.71
N ILE A 55 -0.63 4.38 -4.20
CA ILE A 55 0.62 3.68 -4.51
C ILE A 55 0.36 2.21 -4.82
N SER A 56 1.06 1.67 -5.82
CA SER A 56 1.00 0.25 -6.17
C SER A 56 1.41 -0.63 -4.98
N ALA A 57 0.74 -1.77 -4.83
CA ALA A 57 1.00 -2.73 -3.77
C ALA A 57 2.47 -3.19 -3.77
N ALA A 58 3.06 -3.41 -4.95
CA ALA A 58 4.46 -3.81 -5.07
C ALA A 58 5.42 -2.75 -4.49
N ALA A 59 5.20 -1.47 -4.81
CA ALA A 59 6.01 -0.36 -4.30
C ALA A 59 5.76 -0.16 -2.79
N PHE A 60 4.50 -0.27 -2.36
CA PHE A 60 4.12 -0.23 -0.95
C PHE A 60 4.80 -1.35 -0.16
N LEU A 61 4.68 -2.61 -0.58
CA LEU A 61 5.22 -3.76 0.14
C LEU A 61 6.75 -3.83 0.18
N LYS A 62 7.44 -3.09 -0.71
CA LYS A 62 8.90 -2.94 -0.67
C LYS A 62 9.38 -1.92 0.35
N ALA A 63 8.62 -0.85 0.56
CA ALA A 63 9.07 0.30 1.36
C ALA A 63 8.26 0.54 2.65
N ALA A 64 7.07 -0.03 2.76
CA ALA A 64 6.20 0.12 3.92
C ALA A 64 6.60 -0.84 5.05
N LYS A 65 6.63 -0.31 6.27
CA LYS A 65 6.80 -1.08 7.49
C LYS A 65 5.57 -0.89 8.39
N PRO A 66 5.00 -1.96 8.95
CA PRO A 66 3.97 -1.83 9.98
C PRO A 66 4.57 -1.17 11.22
N LEU A 67 3.80 -0.26 11.83
CA LEU A 67 4.09 0.34 13.13
C LEU A 67 3.37 -0.42 14.25
#